data_AF-U4U867-F1
#
_entry.id   AF-U4U867-F1
#
_cell.length_a   1.000
_cell.length_b   1.000
_cell.length_c   1.000
_cell.angle_alpha   90.00
_cell.angle_beta   90.00
_cell.angle_gamma   90.00
#
_symmetry.space_group_name_H-M   'P 1'
#
loop_
_entity.id
_entity.type
_entity.pdbx_description
1 polymer ?
#
loop_
_entity_poly.entity_id
_entity_poly.type
_entity_poly.pdbx_seq_one_letter_code
_entity_poly.pdbx_strand_id
1 'polypeptide(L)'
;MTSNSCIILPDDLLTYQAIFAKYYTSIHSGRKLDWQPHLGHCILRATFGSAVKELVVSFFQAITLLLFQESSRLTTAEIEELSKMDRKDLLMTLHSLSCGKYQILVKHPPNGSVTMEDLFELNREFKEKLFRIKINQAQLKESVDEVKCTERRVLADRQFQIDAAIVRILKSRKVITHNELVSELFMLLHVPMCPQNLSNWVAD
;
A
#
# COMPACT_ATOMS: atom_id res chain seq x y z
N MET A 1 -8.20 -1.22 12.63
CA MET A 1 -7.85 0.21 12.49
C MET A 1 -6.95 0.32 11.29
N THR A 2 -7.53 0.49 10.11
CA THR A 2 -6.75 0.83 8.91
C THR A 2 -6.26 2.26 9.13
N SER A 3 -4.95 2.42 9.25
CA SER A 3 -4.30 3.72 9.20
C SER A 3 -4.71 4.37 7.89
N ASN A 4 -5.66 5.30 7.94
CA ASN A 4 -5.85 6.23 6.85
C ASN A 4 -4.60 7.09 6.84
N SER A 5 -3.59 6.69 6.06
CA SER A 5 -2.37 7.45 5.86
C SER A 5 -2.77 8.84 5.41
N CYS A 6 -2.64 9.79 6.33
CA CYS A 6 -3.10 11.17 6.17
C CYS A 6 -2.08 11.90 5.33
N ILE A 7 -2.10 11.72 4.01
CA ILE A 7 -1.18 12.38 3.10
C ILE A 7 -1.72 13.75 2.73
N ILE A 8 -0.86 14.75 2.72
CA ILE A 8 -1.21 16.08 2.20
C ILE A 8 -1.16 16.04 0.68
N LEU A 9 -2.30 16.34 0.06
CA LEU A 9 -2.46 16.41 -1.38
C LEU A 9 -2.34 17.86 -1.86
N PRO A 10 -1.71 18.10 -3.02
CA PRO A 10 -1.80 19.38 -3.71
C PRO A 10 -3.26 19.81 -3.92
N ASP A 11 -3.52 21.12 -3.84
CA ASP A 11 -4.87 21.71 -3.94
C ASP A 11 -5.60 21.34 -5.23
N ASP A 12 -4.87 21.24 -6.34
CA ASP A 12 -5.42 20.81 -7.63
C ASP A 12 -6.02 19.40 -7.53
N LEU A 13 -5.31 18.46 -6.88
CA LEU A 13 -5.77 17.08 -6.72
C LEU A 13 -6.96 17.00 -5.78
N LEU A 14 -6.98 17.78 -4.69
CA LEU A 14 -8.12 17.88 -3.78
C LEU A 14 -9.37 18.36 -4.51
N THR A 15 -9.22 19.33 -5.41
CA THR A 15 -10.32 19.85 -6.23
C THR A 15 -10.92 18.75 -7.11
N TYR A 16 -10.09 18.00 -7.85
CA TYR A 16 -10.58 16.89 -8.68
C TYR A 16 -11.20 15.76 -7.84
N GLN A 17 -10.63 15.46 -6.68
CA GLN A 17 -11.15 14.47 -5.76
C GLN A 17 -12.56 14.85 -5.25
N ALA A 18 -12.77 16.13 -4.92
CA ALA A 18 -14.06 16.65 -4.48
C ALA A 18 -15.10 16.63 -5.62
N ILE A 19 -14.72 17.03 -6.83
CA ILE A 19 -15.58 16.98 -8.02
C ILE A 19 -16.03 15.53 -8.26
N PHE A 20 -15.09 14.58 -8.24
CA PHE A 20 -15.40 13.18 -8.45
C PHE A 20 -16.25 12.61 -7.32
N ALA A 21 -15.99 12.96 -6.06
CA ALA A 21 -16.78 12.50 -4.92
C ALA A 21 -18.23 12.94 -5.03
N LYS A 22 -18.47 14.19 -5.45
CA LYS A 22 -19.83 14.72 -5.71
C LYS A 22 -20.52 13.95 -6.83
N TYR A 23 -19.81 13.71 -7.94
CA TYR A 23 -20.31 12.92 -9.07
C TYR A 23 -20.64 11.47 -8.68
N TYR A 24 -19.76 10.80 -7.94
CA TYR A 24 -19.98 9.42 -7.53
C TYR A 24 -21.19 9.28 -6.62
N THR A 25 -21.33 10.21 -5.66
CA THR A 25 -22.44 10.19 -4.69
C THR A 25 -23.78 10.50 -5.33
N SER A 26 -23.82 11.28 -6.43
CA SER A 26 -25.08 11.55 -7.15
C SER A 26 -25.61 10.32 -7.89
N ILE A 27 -24.74 9.40 -8.31
CA ILE A 27 -25.13 8.17 -9.01
C ILE A 27 -25.33 7.00 -8.03
N HIS A 28 -24.52 6.94 -6.97
CA HIS A 28 -24.49 5.82 -6.03
C HIS A 28 -24.87 6.26 -4.61
N SER A 29 -26.17 6.45 -4.37
CA SER A 29 -26.71 6.78 -3.05
C SER A 29 -26.43 5.68 -2.02
N GLY A 30 -26.06 6.06 -0.80
CA GLY A 30 -25.82 5.12 0.31
C GLY A 30 -24.43 4.47 0.33
N ARG A 31 -23.53 4.85 -0.58
CA ARG A 31 -22.12 4.44 -0.55
C ARG A 31 -21.23 5.58 -0.06
N LYS A 32 -20.08 5.22 0.52
CA LYS A 32 -19.02 6.15 0.92
C LYS A 32 -17.75 5.82 0.13
N LEU A 33 -17.10 6.85 -0.41
CA LEU A 33 -15.78 6.71 -1.01
C LEU A 33 -14.71 6.72 0.07
N ASP A 34 -13.76 5.81 -0.07
CA ASP A 34 -12.55 5.75 0.73
C ASP A 34 -11.37 5.67 -0.22
N TRP A 35 -10.47 6.65 -0.12
CA TRP A 35 -9.37 6.81 -1.06
C TRP A 35 -8.15 6.07 -0.52
N GLN A 36 -7.50 5.30 -1.39
CA GLN A 36 -6.38 4.43 -1.02
C GLN A 36 -5.11 4.86 -1.78
N PRO A 37 -4.31 5.81 -1.22
CA PRO A 37 -3.17 6.40 -1.92
C PRO A 37 -2.10 5.39 -2.35
N HIS A 38 -1.90 4.33 -1.56
CA HIS A 38 -0.90 3.29 -1.82
C HIS A 38 -1.16 2.49 -3.11
N LEU A 39 -2.41 2.47 -3.59
CA LEU A 39 -2.78 1.85 -4.88
C LEU A 39 -2.66 2.82 -6.06
N GLY A 40 -2.43 4.10 -5.78
CA GLY A 40 -2.37 5.15 -6.78
C GLY A 40 -1.07 5.14 -7.59
N HIS A 41 -1.20 5.47 -8.86
CA HIS A 41 -0.08 5.72 -9.76
C HIS A 41 -0.43 6.88 -10.70
N CYS A 42 0.58 7.62 -11.14
CA CYS A 42 0.39 8.70 -12.09
C CYS A 42 1.59 8.85 -13.02
N ILE A 43 1.42 9.70 -14.03
CA ILE A 43 2.46 10.06 -14.98
C ILE A 43 2.80 11.52 -14.73
N LEU A 44 4.04 11.79 -14.35
CA LEU A 44 4.55 13.15 -14.20
C LEU A 44 5.39 13.53 -15.42
N ARG A 45 5.15 14.72 -15.96
CA ARG A 45 6.03 15.30 -16.97
C ARG A 45 7.06 16.18 -16.26
N ALA A 46 8.32 15.78 -16.32
CA ALA A 46 9.42 16.48 -15.66
C ALA A 46 10.41 17.01 -16.71
N THR A 47 10.99 18.17 -16.42
CA THR A 47 12.03 18.80 -17.25
C THR A 47 13.36 18.74 -16.53
N PHE A 48 14.33 18.05 -17.15
CA PHE A 48 15.70 17.89 -16.66
C PHE A 48 16.64 18.64 -17.61
N GLY A 49 17.01 19.88 -17.25
CA GLY A 49 17.75 20.76 -18.14
C GLY A 49 16.97 21.02 -19.44
N SER A 50 17.50 20.57 -20.57
CA SER A 50 16.84 20.69 -21.89
C SER A 50 15.96 19.48 -22.26
N ALA A 51 15.99 18.40 -21.48
CA ALA A 51 15.26 17.18 -21.80
C ALA A 51 13.93 17.12 -21.03
N VAL A 52 12.82 16.91 -21.75
CA VAL A 52 11.51 16.60 -21.15
C VAL A 52 11.32 15.09 -21.10
N LYS A 53 10.87 14.57 -19.96
CA LYS A 53 10.65 13.14 -19.72
C LYS A 53 9.30 12.90 -19.06
N GLU A 54 8.74 11.72 -19.28
CA GLU A 54 7.56 11.22 -18.57
C GLU A 54 7.97 10.17 -17.53
N LEU A 55 7.65 10.42 -16.27
CA LEU A 55 7.91 9.54 -15.16
C LEU A 55 6.61 8.82 -14.78
N VAL A 56 6.55 7.51 -14.99
CA VAL A 56 5.49 6.67 -14.45
C VAL A 56 5.88 6.31 -13.02
N VAL A 57 5.14 6.88 -12.07
CA VAL A 57 5.47 6.84 -10.64
C VAL A 57 4.25 6.39 -9.83
N SER A 58 4.53 5.87 -8.64
CA SER A 58 3.53 5.72 -7.60
C SER A 58 3.04 7.08 -7.11
N PHE A 59 1.89 7.08 -6.45
CA PHE A 59 1.33 8.29 -5.91
C PHE A 59 2.20 8.93 -4.82
N PHE A 60 2.81 8.13 -3.93
CA PHE A 60 3.76 8.64 -2.93
C PHE A 60 4.98 9.30 -3.57
N GLN A 61 5.60 8.63 -4.55
CA GLN A 61 6.71 9.21 -5.33
C GLN A 61 6.31 10.52 -6.01
N ALA A 62 5.08 10.60 -6.53
CA ALA A 62 4.60 11.80 -7.19
C ALA A 62 4.48 12.98 -6.24
N ILE A 63 3.90 12.76 -5.06
CA ILE A 63 3.76 13.79 -4.02
C ILE A 63 5.14 14.27 -3.58
N THR A 64 6.08 13.36 -3.32
CA THR A 64 7.46 13.72 -2.99
C THR A 64 8.11 14.58 -4.07
N LEU A 65 7.95 14.23 -5.35
CA LEU A 65 8.54 14.99 -6.45
C LEU A 65 7.90 16.38 -6.62
N LEU A 66 6.59 16.51 -6.37
CA LEU A 66 5.89 17.80 -6.44
C LEU A 66 6.37 18.80 -5.38
N LEU A 67 6.82 18.34 -4.21
CA LEU A 67 7.40 19.23 -3.19
C LEU A 67 8.64 19.99 -3.69
N PHE A 68 9.40 19.39 -4.62
CA PHE A 68 10.58 20.02 -5.21
C PHE A 68 10.25 21.07 -6.30
N GLN A 69 8.97 21.30 -6.59
CA GLN A 69 8.56 22.38 -7.47
C GLN A 69 8.75 23.75 -6.81
N GLU A 70 8.49 23.83 -5.49
CA GLU A 70 8.59 25.07 -4.71
C GLU A 70 9.90 25.16 -3.91
N SER A 71 10.50 24.01 -3.59
CA SER A 71 11.71 23.91 -2.78
C SER A 71 12.86 23.29 -3.57
N SER A 72 14.05 23.91 -3.53
CA SER A 72 15.22 23.40 -4.25
C SER A 72 15.89 22.21 -3.56
N ARG A 73 15.85 22.21 -2.22
CA ARG A 73 16.49 21.23 -1.35
C ARG A 73 15.57 20.96 -0.17
N LEU A 74 15.39 19.69 0.17
CA LEU A 74 14.58 19.27 1.32
C LEU A 74 15.25 18.10 2.02
N THR A 75 15.20 18.11 3.35
CA THR A 75 15.59 16.98 4.18
C THR A 75 14.46 15.94 4.27
N THR A 76 14.79 14.70 4.59
CA THR A 76 13.77 13.66 4.83
C THR A 76 12.74 14.11 5.88
N ALA A 77 13.18 14.76 6.96
CA ALA A 77 12.29 15.26 8.02
C ALA A 77 11.30 16.33 7.51
N GLU A 78 11.77 17.28 6.69
CA GLU A 78 10.89 18.29 6.07
C GLU A 78 9.89 17.64 5.11
N ILE A 79 10.32 16.64 4.33
CA ILE A 79 9.43 15.89 3.44
C ILE A 79 8.38 15.12 4.26
N GLU A 80 8.75 14.52 5.39
CA GLU A 80 7.80 13.87 6.32
C GLU A 80 6.76 14.87 6.83
N GLU A 81 7.19 16.08 7.20
CA GLU A 81 6.29 17.11 7.70
C GLU A 81 5.32 17.63 6.64
N LEU A 82 5.82 17.92 5.43
CA LEU A 82 5.05 18.48 4.32
C LEU A 82 4.10 17.46 3.68
N SER A 83 4.51 16.20 3.58
CA SER A 83 3.70 15.15 2.95
C SER A 83 2.82 14.40 3.95
N LYS A 84 3.19 14.38 5.23
CA LYS A 84 2.57 13.55 6.29
C LYS A 84 2.50 12.05 5.95
N MET A 85 3.40 11.58 5.08
CA MET A 85 3.54 10.16 4.78
C MET A 85 4.07 9.39 6.00
N ASP A 86 3.63 8.13 6.13
CA ASP A 86 4.19 7.23 7.14
C ASP A 86 5.69 7.03 6.89
N ARG A 87 6.50 7.10 7.95
CA ARG A 87 7.97 7.07 7.86
C ARG A 87 8.51 5.91 7.03
N LYS A 88 7.92 4.71 7.20
CA LYS A 88 8.31 3.50 6.47
C LYS A 88 8.14 3.72 4.96
N ASP A 89 6.98 4.24 4.55
CA ASP A 89 6.65 4.46 3.14
C ASP A 89 7.47 5.62 2.56
N LEU A 90 7.72 6.65 3.35
CA LEU A 90 8.58 7.78 2.97
C LEU A 90 10.01 7.33 2.68
N LEU A 91 10.64 6.58 3.59
CA LEU A 91 12.01 6.10 3.40
C LEU A 91 12.12 5.21 2.16
N MET A 92 11.11 4.36 1.93
CA MET A 92 11.04 3.49 0.76
C MET A 92 10.87 4.28 -0.54
N THR A 93 10.03 5.31 -0.50
CA THR A 93 9.78 6.24 -1.60
C THR A 93 11.07 6.99 -1.96
N LEU A 94 11.73 7.62 -0.98
CA LEU A 94 12.99 8.34 -1.19
C LEU A 94 14.09 7.43 -1.71
N HIS A 95 14.26 6.25 -1.12
CA HIS A 95 15.25 5.27 -1.59
C HIS A 95 15.03 4.91 -3.06
N SER A 96 13.77 4.71 -3.48
CA SER A 96 13.46 4.40 -4.89
C SER A 96 13.78 5.55 -5.86
N LEU A 97 13.71 6.80 -5.40
CA LEU A 97 13.96 8.01 -6.20
C LEU A 97 15.43 8.43 -6.22
N SER A 98 16.23 8.05 -5.23
CA SER A 98 17.64 8.49 -5.09
C SER A 98 18.68 7.38 -5.22
N CYS A 99 18.41 6.21 -4.65
CA CYS A 99 19.34 5.09 -4.56
C CYS A 99 19.03 3.97 -5.57
N GLY A 100 17.91 4.10 -6.29
CA GLY A 100 17.49 3.15 -7.31
C GLY A 100 18.25 3.31 -8.64
N LYS A 101 17.81 2.53 -9.63
CA LYS A 101 18.34 2.58 -11.01
C LYS A 101 18.25 3.98 -11.63
N TYR A 102 17.15 4.69 -11.36
CA TYR A 102 16.88 6.02 -11.87
C TYR A 102 17.00 7.03 -10.73
N GLN A 103 18.15 7.72 -10.66
CA GLN A 103 18.43 8.71 -9.62
C GLN A 103 17.82 10.05 -10.01
N ILE A 104 16.51 10.18 -9.81
CA ILE A 104 15.76 11.42 -10.06
C ILE A 104 16.09 12.47 -9.01
N LEU A 105 16.34 12.03 -7.77
CA LEU A 105 16.81 12.87 -6.68
C LEU A 105 18.29 12.57 -6.39
N VAL A 106 19.08 13.63 -6.19
CA VAL A 106 20.44 13.54 -5.67
C VAL A 106 20.37 13.60 -4.16
N LYS A 107 21.04 12.66 -3.49
CA LYS A 107 21.08 12.56 -2.03
C LYS A 107 22.43 13.02 -1.48
N HIS A 108 22.40 13.75 -0.38
CA HIS A 108 23.56 14.21 0.36
C HIS A 108 23.46 13.74 1.82
N PRO A 109 24.39 12.91 2.32
CA PRO A 109 25.55 12.31 1.62
C PRO A 109 25.15 11.18 0.65
N PRO A 110 25.95 10.91 -0.40
CA PRO A 110 25.68 9.85 -1.38
C PRO A 110 26.05 8.47 -0.80
N ASN A 111 25.18 7.92 0.03
CA ASN A 111 25.29 6.56 0.54
C ASN A 111 24.06 5.72 0.12
N GLY A 112 24.14 4.38 0.25
CA GLY A 112 23.10 3.47 -0.21
C GLY A 112 21.86 3.36 0.69
N SER A 113 21.80 4.11 1.79
CA SER A 113 20.70 4.11 2.75
C SER A 113 20.02 5.47 2.81
N VAL A 114 18.77 5.55 3.26
CA VAL A 114 18.11 6.83 3.53
C VAL A 114 17.91 7.00 5.03
N THR A 115 18.34 8.14 5.55
CA THR A 115 18.17 8.55 6.96
C THR A 115 17.30 9.80 7.06
N MET A 116 16.84 10.13 8.27
CA MET A 116 15.96 11.29 8.49
C MET A 116 16.66 12.64 8.32
N GLU A 117 18.00 12.65 8.37
CA GLU A 117 18.85 13.84 8.24
C GLU A 117 19.37 14.05 6.82
N ASP A 118 19.14 13.08 5.92
CA ASP A 118 19.61 13.15 4.54
C ASP A 118 18.90 14.29 3.78
N LEU A 119 19.68 15.00 2.98
CA LEU A 119 19.21 16.09 2.14
C LEU A 119 19.07 15.64 0.68
N PHE A 120 17.99 16.06 0.04
CA PHE A 120 17.63 15.68 -1.32
C PHE A 120 17.46 16.90 -2.20
N GLU A 121 17.86 16.76 -3.47
CA GLU A 121 17.74 17.79 -4.50
C GLU A 121 17.32 17.15 -5.83
N LEU A 122 16.62 17.88 -6.70
CA LEU A 122 16.27 17.37 -8.02
C LEU A 122 17.53 17.23 -8.90
N ASN A 123 17.73 16.06 -9.51
CA ASN A 123 18.84 15.81 -10.42
C ASN A 123 18.61 16.48 -11.78
N ARG A 124 19.04 17.74 -11.93
CA ARG A 124 18.89 18.51 -13.18
C ARG A 124 19.72 17.96 -14.34
N GLU A 125 20.77 17.18 -14.06
CA GLU A 125 21.66 16.59 -15.06
C GLU A 125 21.26 15.15 -15.44
N PHE A 126 20.06 14.71 -15.05
CA PHE A 126 19.58 13.37 -15.33
C PHE A 126 19.53 13.08 -16.84
N LYS A 127 20.25 12.04 -17.26
CA LYS A 127 20.35 11.59 -18.65
C LYS A 127 19.83 10.16 -18.77
N GLU A 128 18.79 9.98 -19.57
CA GLU A 128 18.25 8.67 -19.93
C GLU A 128 17.82 8.68 -21.39
N LYS A 129 18.00 7.55 -22.10
CA LYS A 129 17.64 7.42 -23.53
C LYS A 129 16.13 7.36 -23.70
N LEU A 130 15.43 6.69 -22.80
CA LEU A 130 13.97 6.53 -22.84
C LEU A 130 13.28 7.86 -22.52
N PHE A 131 12.22 8.19 -23.27
CA PHE A 131 11.35 9.34 -22.98
C PHE A 131 10.44 9.05 -21.78
N ARG A 132 9.84 7.86 -21.76
CA ARG A 132 8.95 7.40 -20.69
C ARG A 132 9.68 6.39 -19.80
N ILE A 133 9.78 6.71 -18.53
CA ILE A 133 10.59 5.99 -17.54
C ILE A 133 9.65 5.50 -16.45
N LYS A 134 9.64 4.18 -16.22
CA LYS A 134 8.89 3.59 -15.12
C LYS A 134 9.81 3.46 -13.92
N ILE A 135 9.50 4.21 -12.86
CA ILE A 135 10.21 4.12 -11.59
C ILE A 135 9.46 3.10 -10.75
N ASN A 136 10.02 1.90 -10.64
CA ASN A 136 9.45 0.91 -9.75
C ASN A 136 9.58 1.42 -8.32
N GLN A 137 8.51 1.28 -7.53
CA GLN A 137 8.66 1.38 -6.08
C GLN A 137 9.71 0.37 -5.66
N ALA A 138 10.61 0.75 -4.76
CA ALA A 138 11.44 -0.23 -4.09
C ALA A 138 10.47 -1.18 -3.38
N GLN A 139 10.38 -2.43 -3.81
CA GLN A 139 9.64 -3.42 -3.04
C GLN A 139 10.45 -3.62 -1.76
N LEU A 140 9.95 -3.09 -0.64
CA LEU A 140 10.24 -3.76 0.63
C LEU A 140 9.81 -5.21 0.42
N LYS A 141 10.75 -6.15 0.58
CA LYS A 141 10.36 -7.51 0.95
C LYS A 141 9.33 -7.32 2.06
N GLU A 142 8.12 -7.84 1.87
CA GLU A 142 7.06 -7.74 2.88
C GLU A 142 7.72 -8.01 4.23
N SER A 143 7.56 -7.08 5.18
CA SER A 143 8.17 -7.30 6.49
C SER A 143 7.63 -8.62 7.00
N VAL A 144 8.47 -9.41 7.67
CA VAL A 144 8.03 -10.66 8.31
C VAL A 144 6.77 -10.42 9.16
N ASP A 145 6.62 -9.21 9.71
CA ASP A 145 5.44 -8.81 10.48
C ASP A 145 4.18 -8.57 9.63
N GLU A 146 4.30 -8.04 8.40
CA GLU A 146 3.16 -7.87 7.49
C GLU A 146 2.64 -9.21 6.97
N VAL A 147 3.56 -10.11 6.62
CA VAL A 147 3.23 -11.50 6.24
C VAL A 147 2.50 -12.18 7.39
N LYS A 148 3.06 -12.12 8.62
CA LYS A 148 2.43 -12.68 9.82
C LYS A 148 1.08 -12.04 10.15
N CYS A 149 0.90 -10.75 9.90
CA CYS A 149 -0.37 -10.06 10.15
C CYS A 149 -1.43 -10.51 9.13
N THR A 150 -1.03 -10.67 7.87
CA THR A 150 -1.88 -11.19 6.80
C THR A 150 -2.27 -12.64 7.08
N GLU A 151 -1.31 -13.49 7.44
CA GLU A 151 -1.55 -14.89 7.84
C GLU A 151 -2.52 -14.96 9.03
N ARG A 152 -2.33 -14.14 10.06
CA ARG A 152 -3.24 -14.08 11.20
C ARG A 152 -4.66 -13.68 10.80
N ARG A 153 -4.82 -12.68 9.93
CA ARG A 153 -6.13 -12.29 9.41
C ARG A 153 -6.79 -13.40 8.62
N VAL A 154 -6.04 -14.10 7.78
CA VAL A 154 -6.53 -15.26 7.02
C VAL A 154 -6.97 -16.39 7.96
N LEU A 155 -6.21 -16.65 9.03
CA LEU A 155 -6.59 -17.66 10.04
C LEU A 155 -7.85 -17.25 10.82
N ALA A 156 -8.00 -15.97 11.18
CA ALA A 156 -9.20 -15.46 11.82
C ALA A 156 -10.44 -15.52 10.89
N ASP A 157 -10.28 -15.19 9.60
CA ASP A 157 -11.39 -15.32 8.64
C ASP A 157 -11.80 -16.79 8.45
N ARG A 158 -10.82 -17.72 8.47
CA ARG A 158 -11.09 -19.15 8.44
C ARG A 158 -11.89 -19.60 9.66
N GLN A 159 -11.73 -18.96 10.82
CA GLN A 159 -12.52 -19.27 12.00
C GLN A 159 -14.00 -19.06 11.79
N PHE A 160 -14.35 -17.87 11.29
CA PHE A 160 -15.74 -17.58 10.97
C PHE A 160 -16.31 -18.50 9.88
N GLN A 161 -15.49 -18.95 8.93
CA GLN A 161 -15.91 -19.93 7.93
C GLN A 161 -16.20 -21.30 8.54
N ILE A 162 -15.37 -21.76 9.49
CA ILE A 162 -15.56 -23.02 10.21
C ILE A 162 -16.84 -22.93 11.07
N ASP A 163 -17.00 -21.85 11.84
CA ASP A 163 -18.19 -21.66 12.69
C ASP A 163 -19.48 -21.63 11.85
N ALA A 164 -19.47 -20.90 10.73
CA ALA A 164 -20.60 -20.86 9.81
C ALA A 164 -20.90 -22.23 9.19
N ALA A 165 -19.86 -23.02 8.88
CA ALA A 165 -20.00 -24.39 8.38
C ALA A 165 -20.59 -25.33 9.44
N ILE A 166 -20.12 -25.26 10.68
CA ILE A 166 -20.65 -26.01 11.83
C ILE A 166 -22.14 -25.68 12.02
N VAL A 167 -22.49 -24.39 12.11
CA VAL A 167 -23.88 -23.95 12.27
C VAL A 167 -24.75 -24.46 11.11
N ARG A 168 -24.25 -24.44 9.87
CA ARG A 168 -24.97 -24.96 8.71
C ARG A 168 -25.23 -26.48 8.80
N ILE A 169 -24.22 -27.26 9.20
CA ILE A 169 -24.33 -28.72 9.35
C ILE A 169 -25.29 -29.06 10.49
N LEU A 170 -25.11 -28.46 11.66
CA LEU A 170 -25.93 -28.69 12.85
C LEU A 170 -27.39 -28.28 12.64
N LYS A 171 -27.64 -27.19 11.90
CA LYS A 171 -29.01 -26.76 11.57
C LYS A 171 -29.75 -27.76 10.69
N SER A 172 -29.05 -28.49 9.81
CA SER A 172 -29.62 -29.50 8.92
C SER A 172 -29.80 -30.85 9.63
N ARG A 173 -28.74 -31.34 10.28
CA ARG A 173 -28.68 -32.67 10.90
C ARG A 173 -29.33 -32.74 12.29
N LYS A 174 -29.43 -31.61 13.01
CA LYS A 174 -29.87 -31.44 14.41
C LYS A 174 -29.01 -32.18 15.45
N VAL A 175 -28.61 -33.41 15.19
CA VAL A 175 -27.70 -34.24 15.98
C VAL A 175 -26.73 -34.93 15.03
N ILE A 176 -25.44 -34.90 15.35
CA ILE A 176 -24.36 -35.52 14.58
C ILE A 176 -23.23 -35.89 15.54
N THR A 177 -22.51 -36.98 15.29
CA THR A 177 -21.35 -37.32 16.12
C THR A 177 -20.16 -36.44 15.76
N HIS A 178 -19.23 -36.25 16.71
CA HIS A 178 -18.03 -35.43 16.49
C HIS A 178 -17.25 -35.84 15.23
N ASN A 179 -17.04 -37.14 15.01
CA ASN A 179 -16.26 -37.63 13.87
C ASN A 179 -16.96 -37.42 12.52
N GLU A 180 -18.29 -37.54 12.48
CA GLU A 180 -19.09 -37.25 11.29
C GLU A 180 -19.11 -35.75 10.98
N LEU A 181 -19.21 -34.90 12.02
CA LEU A 181 -19.12 -33.45 11.87
C LEU A 181 -17.77 -33.03 11.29
N VAL A 182 -16.66 -33.56 11.84
CA VAL A 182 -15.31 -33.29 11.32
C VAL A 182 -15.17 -33.75 9.88
N SER A 183 -15.70 -34.92 9.52
CA SER A 183 -15.65 -35.45 8.16
C SER A 183 -16.44 -34.57 7.17
N GLU A 184 -17.64 -34.11 7.55
CA GLU A 184 -18.43 -33.20 6.73
C GLU A 184 -17.76 -31.83 6.58
N LEU A 185 -17.16 -31.29 7.64
CA LEU A 185 -16.40 -30.03 7.58
C LEU A 185 -15.24 -30.12 6.58
N PHE A 186 -14.50 -31.23 6.56
CA PHE A 186 -13.41 -31.44 5.59
C PHE A 186 -13.91 -31.51 4.14
N MET A 187 -15.08 -32.10 3.88
CA MET A 187 -15.65 -32.10 2.53
C MET A 187 -16.14 -30.71 2.11
N LEU A 188 -16.60 -29.91 3.08
CA LEU A 188 -17.23 -28.63 2.83
C LEU A 188 -16.21 -27.49 2.64
N LEU A 189 -15.11 -27.55 3.38
CA LEU A 189 -14.05 -26.55 3.37
C LEU A 189 -12.90 -27.06 2.50
N HIS A 190 -12.76 -26.51 1.29
CA HIS A 190 -11.61 -26.76 0.39
C HIS A 190 -10.33 -26.09 0.94
N VAL A 191 -9.83 -26.55 2.08
CA VAL A 191 -8.64 -26.01 2.75
C VAL A 191 -7.77 -27.16 3.27
N PRO A 192 -6.44 -27.13 3.10
CA PRO A 192 -5.54 -28.02 3.83
C PRO A 192 -5.56 -27.64 5.32
N MET A 193 -6.42 -28.27 6.10
CA MET A 193 -6.46 -28.10 7.55
C MET A 193 -5.68 -29.23 8.24
N CYS A 194 -4.75 -28.88 9.14
CA CYS A 194 -4.14 -29.85 10.04
C CYS A 194 -5.20 -30.34 11.05
N PRO A 195 -5.40 -31.67 11.23
CA PRO A 195 -6.44 -32.24 12.10
C PRO A 195 -6.41 -31.75 13.55
N GLN A 196 -5.23 -31.41 14.06
CA GLN A 196 -5.00 -30.94 15.43
C GLN A 196 -5.66 -29.60 15.75
N ASN A 197 -5.91 -28.76 14.73
CA ASN A 197 -6.57 -27.48 14.94
C ASN A 197 -8.09 -27.63 15.04
N LEU A 198 -8.71 -28.72 14.57
CA LEU A 198 -10.18 -28.88 14.66
C LEU A 198 -10.64 -29.33 16.04
N SER A 199 -9.86 -30.18 16.72
CA SER A 199 -10.24 -30.69 18.06
C SER A 199 -10.32 -29.59 19.11
N ASN A 200 -9.50 -28.54 19.00
CA ASN A 200 -9.50 -27.43 19.94
C ASN A 200 -10.69 -26.47 19.74
N TRP A 201 -11.46 -26.63 18.66
CA TRP A 201 -12.48 -25.66 18.23
C TRP A 201 -13.90 -26.20 18.34
N VAL A 202 -14.04 -27.52 18.50
CA VAL A 202 -15.32 -28.20 18.76
C VAL A 202 -15.50 -28.48 20.26
N ALA A 203 -14.47 -28.24 21.08
CA ALA A 203 -14.44 -28.58 22.50
C ALA A 203 -14.86 -27.45 23.46
N ASP A 204 -15.04 -26.22 22.97
CA ASP A 204 -15.65 -25.07 23.69
C ASP A 204 -17.05 -24.77 23.10
#